data_AF-A0A377CVT9-F1
#
_entry.id   AF-A0A377CVT9-F1
#
_cell.length_a   1.000
_cell.length_b   1.000
_cell.length_c   1.000
_cell.angle_alpha   90.00
_cell.angle_beta   90.00
_cell.angle_gamma   90.00
#
_symmetry.space_group_name_H-M   'P 1'
#
loop_
_entity.id
_entity.type
_entity.pdbx_description
1 polymer ?
#
loop_
_entity_poly.entity_id
_entity_poly.type
_entity_poly.pdbx_seq_one_letter_code
_entity_poly.pdbx_strand_id
1 'polypeptide(L)' 'MCELNVMEQVYNLGHSTIMQSAWKRGQKVTIHGWAYGIHDGLLRDLDVTATNRETLEQRYRHGISNLKLKHANHK' A
#
# COMPACT_ATOMS: atom_id res chain seq x y z
N MET A 1 5.23 13.05 2.91
CA MET A 1 4.38 12.62 4.05
C MET A 1 3.11 11.89 3.59
N CYS A 2 2.38 12.35 2.59
CA CYS A 2 1.13 11.69 2.15
C CYS A 2 1.30 10.25 1.64
N GLU A 3 2.36 9.96 0.86
CA GLU A 3 2.60 8.59 0.33
C GLU A 3 2.81 7.56 1.46
N LEU A 4 3.63 7.90 2.47
CA LEU A 4 3.86 7.04 3.64
C LEU A 4 2.57 6.78 4.42
N ASN A 5 1.74 7.82 4.61
CA ASN A 5 0.47 7.67 5.32
C ASN A 5 -0.50 6.73 4.58
N VAL A 6 -0.54 6.76 3.25
CA VAL A 6 -1.36 5.82 2.46
C VAL A 6 -0.83 4.40 2.60
N MET A 7 0.49 4.19 2.54
CA MET A 7 1.10 2.86 2.70
C MET A 7 0.79 2.25 4.08
N GLU A 8 0.92 3.03 5.16
CA GLU A 8 0.58 2.61 6.52
C GLU A 8 -0.91 2.26 6.66
N GLN A 9 -1.80 3.05 6.06
CA GLN A 9 -3.24 2.77 6.12
C GLN A 9 -3.62 1.51 5.34
N VAL A 10 -3.00 1.24 4.19
CA VAL A 10 -3.19 -0.01 3.45
C VAL A 10 -2.72 -1.19 4.29
N TYR A 11 -1.57 -1.07 4.95
CA TYR A 11 -1.03 -2.09 5.86
C TYR A 11 -1.96 -2.36 7.04
N ASN A 12 -2.46 -1.31 7.70
CA ASN A 12 -3.40 -1.42 8.82
C ASN A 12 -4.74 -2.02 8.38
N LEU A 13 -5.26 -1.64 7.22
CA LEU A 13 -6.49 -2.21 6.66
C LEU A 13 -6.32 -3.71 6.41
N GLY A 14 -5.21 -4.12 5.82
CA GLY A 14 -4.89 -5.53 5.61
C GLY A 14 -4.75 -6.32 6.93
N HIS A 15 -4.30 -5.69 8.01
CA HIS A 15 -4.22 -6.28 9.35
C HIS A 15 -5.55 -6.30 10.12
N SER A 16 -6.59 -5.63 9.62
CA SER A 16 -7.91 -5.66 10.26
C SER A 16 -8.48 -7.08 10.29
N THR A 17 -9.26 -7.38 11.33
CA THR A 17 -9.96 -8.67 11.49
C THR A 17 -10.88 -8.98 10.31
N ILE A 18 -11.45 -7.95 9.69
CA ILE A 18 -12.33 -8.05 8.51
C ILE A 18 -11.55 -8.61 7.32
N MET A 19 -10.41 -7.99 6.99
CA MET A 19 -9.58 -8.41 5.86
C MET A 19 -8.93 -9.76 6.09
N GLN A 20 -8.38 -9.98 7.28
CA GLN A 20 -7.79 -11.28 7.66
C GLN A 20 -8.82 -12.41 7.57
N SER A 21 -10.06 -12.17 8.04
CA SER A 21 -11.13 -13.16 7.92
C SER A 21 -11.58 -13.38 6.47
N ALA A 22 -11.54 -12.34 5.63
CA ALA A 22 -11.87 -12.43 4.20
C ALA A 22 -10.87 -13.28 3.43
N TRP A 23 -9.58 -13.01 3.61
CA TRP A 23 -8.54 -13.82 2.99
C TRP A 23 -8.50 -15.25 3.53
N LYS A 24 -8.70 -15.44 4.86
CA LYS A 24 -8.73 -16.77 5.48
C LYS A 24 -9.87 -17.65 4.94
N ARG A 25 -11.04 -17.08 4.62
CA ARG A 25 -12.16 -17.82 3.99
C ARG A 25 -12.03 -17.95 2.47
N GLY A 26 -10.91 -17.53 1.88
CA GLY A 26 -10.67 -17.61 0.44
C GLY A 26 -11.44 -16.58 -0.40
N GLN A 27 -11.98 -15.53 0.22
CA GLN A 27 -12.63 -14.46 -0.53
C GLN A 27 -11.59 -13.67 -1.32
N LYS A 28 -11.84 -13.47 -2.61
CA LYS A 28 -10.99 -12.69 -3.50
C LYS A 28 -11.21 -11.19 -3.24
N VAL A 29 -10.39 -10.61 -2.37
CA VAL A 29 -10.40 -9.18 -2.05
C VAL A 29 -9.01 -8.62 -2.27
N THR A 30 -8.93 -7.48 -2.97
CA THR A 30 -7.68 -6.76 -3.24
C THR A 30 -7.74 -5.37 -2.61
N ILE A 31 -6.67 -4.96 -1.96
CA ILE A 31 -6.47 -3.60 -1.45
C ILE A 31 -5.51 -2.88 -2.37
N HIS A 32 -5.82 -1.64 -2.75
CA HIS A 32 -4.96 -0.76 -3.53
C HIS A 32 -4.62 0.50 -2.74
N GLY A 33 -3.41 1.04 -2.92
CA GLY A 33 -2.97 2.29 -2.30
C GLY A 33 -2.59 3.31 -3.35
N TRP A 34 -3.43 4.32 -3.53
CA TRP A 34 -3.22 5.40 -4.49
C TRP A 34 -3.05 6.74 -3.78
N ALA A 35 -2.25 7.61 -4.37
CA ALA A 35 -2.15 9.01 -4.00
C ALA A 35 -2.22 9.87 -5.26
N TYR A 36 -2.66 11.11 -5.14
CA TYR A 36 -2.64 12.06 -6.26
C TYR A 36 -2.06 13.40 -5.82
N GLY A 37 -1.47 14.13 -6.77
CA GLY A 37 -1.04 15.50 -6.56
C GLY A 37 -2.21 16.46 -6.73
N ILE A 38 -2.35 17.44 -5.84
CA ILE A 38 -3.38 18.50 -6.01
C ILE A 38 -3.07 19.39 -7.23
N HIS A 39 -1.80 19.47 -7.62
CA HIS A 39 -1.32 20.33 -8.72
C HIS A 39 -1.59 19.74 -10.11
N ASP A 40 -1.57 18.41 -10.25
CA ASP A 40 -1.69 17.71 -11.54
C ASP A 40 -2.94 16.81 -11.60
N GLY A 41 -3.55 16.48 -10.46
CA GLY A 41 -4.69 15.55 -10.37
C GLY A 41 -4.32 14.11 -10.76
N LEU A 42 -3.04 13.81 -10.96
CA LEU A 42 -2.61 12.51 -11.48
C LEU A 42 -2.56 11.48 -10.36
N LEU A 43 -3.37 10.44 -10.51
CA LEU A 43 -3.32 9.26 -9.65
C LEU A 43 -2.01 8.50 -9.86
N ARG A 44 -1.37 8.18 -8.74
CA ARG A 44 -0.13 7.42 -8.67
C ARG A 44 -0.38 6.19 -7.82
N ASP A 45 -0.16 5.02 -8.41
CA ASP A 45 -0.13 3.77 -7.67
C ASP A 45 1.15 3.71 -6.83
N LEU A 46 1.01 3.41 -5.53
CA LEU A 46 2.13 3.35 -4.59
C LEU A 46 2.79 1.97 -4.51
N ASP A 47 2.40 1.05 -5.41
CA ASP A 47 2.85 -0.34 -5.51
C ASP A 47 2.68 -1.15 -4.21
N VAL A 48 1.64 -0.80 -3.43
CA VAL A 48 1.25 -1.50 -2.18
C VAL A 48 0.03 -2.40 -2.37
N THR A 49 -0.27 -2.82 -3.60
CA THR A 49 -1.44 -3.63 -3.91
C THR A 49 -1.34 -5.02 -3.26
N ALA A 50 -2.32 -5.39 -2.43
CA ALA A 50 -2.32 -6.64 -1.66
C ALA A 50 -3.57 -7.49 -1.92
N THR A 51 -3.39 -8.77 -2.22
CA THR A 51 -4.47 -9.74 -2.51
C THR A 51 -4.62 -10.81 -1.44
N ASN A 52 -3.66 -10.90 -0.52
CA ASN A 52 -3.61 -11.81 0.62
C ASN A 52 -2.59 -11.28 1.63
N ARG A 53 -2.43 -12.00 2.74
CA ARG A 53 -1.51 -11.60 3.81
C ARG A 53 -0.04 -11.59 3.37
N GLU A 54 0.37 -12.56 2.55
CA GLU A 54 1.74 -12.68 2.09
C GLU A 54 2.14 -11.52 1.16
N THR A 55 1.26 -11.19 0.22
CA THR A 55 1.45 -10.05 -0.69
C THR A 55 1.39 -8.71 0.04
N LEU A 56 0.57 -8.57 1.09
CA LEU A 56 0.53 -7.38 1.93
C LEU A 56 1.92 -7.07 2.52
N GLU A 57 2.56 -8.06 3.14
CA GLU A 57 3.90 -7.92 3.71
C GLU A 57 4.96 -7.57 2.66
N GLN A 58 4.95 -8.32 1.56
CA GLN A 58 5.91 -8.13 0.46
C GLN A 58 5.80 -6.72 -0.14
N ARG A 59 4.57 -6.28 -0.42
CA ARG A 59 4.29 -5.03 -1.11
C ARG A 59 4.48 -3.82 -0.22
N TYR A 60 4.14 -3.92 1.07
CA TYR A 60 4.46 -2.88 2.04
C TYR A 60 5.99 -2.66 2.16
N ARG A 61 6.77 -3.74 2.31
CA ARG A 61 8.25 -3.64 2.34
C ARG A 61 8.81 -3.05 1.05
N HIS A 62 8.28 -3.47 -0.09
CA HIS A 62 8.68 -2.94 -1.39
C HIS A 62 8.38 -1.43 -1.51
N GLY A 63 7.17 -1.01 -1.17
CA GLY A 63 6.74 0.39 -1.20
C GLY A 63 7.62 1.28 -0.31
N ILE A 64 7.91 0.85 0.92
CA ILE A 64 8.81 1.57 1.84
C ILE A 64 10.23 1.66 1.28
N SER A 65 10.75 0.60 0.68
CA SER A 65 12.08 0.60 0.04
C SER A 65 12.15 1.61 -1.10
N ASN A 66 11.15 1.60 -2.00
CA ASN A 66 11.09 2.53 -3.12
C ASN A 66 10.94 3.98 -2.66
N LEU A 67 10.14 4.23 -1.63
CA LEU A 67 9.97 5.56 -1.06
C LEU A 67 11.28 6.10 -0.47
N LYS A 68 12.08 5.23 0.18
CA LYS A 68 13.42 5.60 0.67
C LYS A 68 14.38 5.94 -0.46
N LEU A 69 14.41 5.14 -1.52
CA LEU A 69 15.25 5.40 -2.71
C LEU A 69 14.88 6.72 -3.39
N LYS A 70 13.58 6.99 -3.55
CA LYS A 70 13.08 8.21 -4.20
C LYS A 70 13.44 9.48 -3.43
N HIS A 71 13.39 9.46 -2.10
CA HIS A 71 13.80 10.59 -1.28
C HIS A 71 15.33 10.72 -1.16
N ALA A 72 16.08 9.62 -1.22
CA ALA A 72 17.55 9.66 -1.22
C ALA A 72 18.09 10.33 -2.50
N ASN A 73 17.45 10.12 -3.65
CA ASN A 73 17.82 10.72 -4.94
C ASN A 73 17.37 12.18 -5.10
N HIS A 74 16.58 12.72 -4.16
CA HIS A 74 16.09 14.09 -4.18
C HIS A 74 16.87 15.03 -3.24
N LYS A 75 18.01 14.55 -2.72
CA LYS A 75 19.01 15.30 -1.95
C LYS A 75 20.24 15.54 -2.80
#